data_AF-A0A942N3Q0-F1
#
_entry.id   AF-A0A942N3Q0-F1
#
_cell.length_a   1.000
_cell.length_b   1.000
_cell.length_c   1.000
_cell.angle_alpha   90.00
_cell.angle_beta   90.00
_cell.angle_gamma   90.00
#
_symmetry.space_group_name_H-M   'P 1'
#
loop_
_entity.id
_entity.type
_entity.pdbx_description
1 polymer ?
#
loop_
_entity_poly.entity_id
_entity_poly.type
_entity_poly.pdbx_seq_one_letter_code
_entity_poly.pdbx_strand_id
1 'polypeptide(L)' 'IGHFKSKEPRGEFTLVIEGQKTEDRGRWTEEELQEAIRKGLDEKMSAKELSAQLAERSGWNKKDIYRLTVRM' A
#
# COMPACT_ATOMS: atom_id res chain seq x y z
N ILE A 1 41.05 -12.46 12.86
CA ILE A 1 40.16 -11.50 13.57
C ILE A 1 39.45 -10.70 12.47
N GLY A 2 38.14 -10.66 12.27
CA GLY A 2 37.00 -11.11 13.04
C GLY A 2 35.74 -11.20 12.13
N HIS A 3 34.67 -11.73 12.71
CA HIS A 3 33.47 -12.24 12.06
C HIS A 3 32.57 -11.17 11.43
N PHE A 4 32.05 -11.41 10.23
CA PHE A 4 30.84 -10.76 9.72
C PHE A 4 29.75 -11.82 9.55
N LYS A 5 29.08 -12.14 10.67
CA LYS A 5 27.77 -12.80 10.66
C LYS A 5 26.77 -11.85 11.30
N SER A 6 25.58 -11.85 10.72
CA SER A 6 24.35 -11.24 11.23
C SER A 6 24.18 -9.74 10.97
N LYS A 7 23.52 -9.44 9.85
CA LYS A 7 22.52 -8.37 9.80
C LYS A 7 21.34 -8.86 8.98
N GLU A 8 20.31 -9.33 9.66
CA GLU A 8 18.93 -9.19 9.19
C GLU A 8 18.60 -7.68 9.20
N PRO A 9 18.33 -7.03 8.06
CA PRO A 9 17.61 -5.77 8.09
C PRO A 9 16.13 -6.11 8.21
N ARG A 10 15.59 -5.90 9.41
CA ARG A 10 14.15 -5.87 9.69
C ARG A 10 13.46 -4.98 8.66
N GLY A 11 12.31 -5.45 8.19
CA GLY A 11 11.45 -4.68 7.30
C GLY A 11 11.07 -3.35 7.94
N GLU A 12 11.45 -2.27 7.28
CA GLU A 12 10.63 -1.07 7.09
C GLU A 12 11.29 -0.27 5.96
N PHE A 13 10.81 -0.45 4.73
CA PHE A 13 11.14 0.47 3.65
C PHE A 13 10.18 1.65 3.78
N THR A 14 10.59 2.69 4.49
CA THR A 14 9.90 3.97 4.44
C THR A 14 10.29 4.64 3.12
N LEU A 15 9.53 4.35 2.06
CA LEU A 15 9.65 5.02 0.78
C LEU A 15 9.07 6.43 0.94
N VAL A 16 9.94 7.39 1.25
CA VAL A 16 9.61 8.82 1.23
C VAL A 16 9.54 9.24 -0.24
N ILE A 17 8.35 9.32 -0.82
CA ILE A 17 8.15 10.00 -2.10
C ILE A 17 8.04 11.50 -1.82
N GLU A 18 9.15 12.21 -2.02
CA GLU A 18 9.14 13.68 -2.08
C GLU A 18 8.35 14.13 -3.31
N GLY A 19 7.13 14.61 -3.09
CA GLY A 19 6.23 15.00 -4.18
C GLY A 19 5.12 15.97 -3.79
N GLN A 20 5.50 17.17 -3.37
CA GLN A 20 4.73 18.41 -3.59
C GLN A 20 3.44 18.61 -2.75
N LYS A 21 3.58 19.45 -1.71
CA LYS A 21 2.58 20.37 -1.12
C LYS A 21 1.14 20.21 -1.62
N THR A 22 0.23 19.68 -0.80
CA THR A 22 -0.94 20.40 -0.27
C THR A 22 -1.83 19.49 0.57
N GLU A 23 -2.16 19.97 1.76
CA GLU A 23 -3.39 19.73 2.50
C GLU A 23 -4.49 18.87 1.84
N ASP A 24 -4.47 17.56 2.09
CA ASP A 24 -5.69 16.76 2.21
C ASP A 24 -5.40 15.54 3.09
N ARG A 25 -5.36 15.74 4.41
CA ARG A 25 -5.15 14.67 5.41
C ARG A 25 -6.38 13.77 5.58
N GLY A 26 -7.12 13.48 4.50
CA GLY A 26 -8.39 12.74 4.54
C GLY A 26 -8.41 11.48 3.66
N ARG A 27 -7.71 11.49 2.52
CA ARG A 27 -7.68 10.38 1.56
C ARG A 27 -6.24 9.91 1.35
N TRP A 28 -6.03 8.59 1.28
CA TRP A 28 -4.72 8.02 0.97
C TRP A 28 -4.23 8.49 -0.38
N THR A 29 -2.92 8.51 -0.55
CA THR A 29 -2.31 8.64 -1.87
C THR A 29 -2.58 7.39 -2.71
N GLU A 30 -2.40 7.50 -4.03
CA GLU A 30 -2.51 6.34 -4.92
C GLU A 30 -1.45 5.27 -4.57
N GLU A 31 -0.26 5.70 -4.17
CA GLU A 31 0.86 4.83 -3.80
C GLU A 31 0.55 4.01 -2.54
N GLU A 32 0.07 4.65 -1.48
CA GLU A 32 -0.38 3.96 -0.26
C GLU A 32 -1.51 2.95 -0.57
N LEU A 33 -2.44 3.33 -1.45
CA LEU A 33 -3.50 2.44 -1.89
C LEU A 33 -2.95 1.24 -2.67
N GLN A 34 -2.02 1.47 -3.60
CA GLN A 34 -1.38 0.42 -4.39
C GLN A 34 -0.59 -0.56 -3.50
N GLU A 35 0.15 -0.08 -2.51
CA GLU A 35 0.85 -0.95 -1.56
C GLU A 35 -0.13 -1.83 -0.78
N ALA A 36 -1.22 -1.26 -0.29
CA ALA A 36 -2.23 -2.02 0.44
C ALA A 36 -2.98 -3.02 -0.46
N ILE A 37 -3.20 -2.67 -1.73
CA ILE A 37 -3.75 -3.61 -2.72
C ILE A 37 -2.80 -4.81 -2.89
N ARG A 38 -1.50 -4.56 -3.08
CA ARG A 38 -0.50 -5.63 -3.25
C ARG A 38 -0.45 -6.54 -2.04
N LYS A 39 -0.49 -5.98 -0.82
CA LYS A 39 -0.52 -6.76 0.42
C LYS A 39 -1.74 -7.68 0.49
N GLY A 40 -2.94 -7.20 0.23
CA GLY A 40 -4.10 -8.09 0.30
C GLY A 40 -4.23 -9.05 -0.88
N LEU A 41 -3.65 -8.75 -2.05
CA LEU A 41 -3.49 -9.75 -3.12
C LEU A 41 -2.53 -10.88 -2.70
N ASP A 42 -1.45 -10.56 -1.99
CA ASP A 42 -0.52 -11.56 -1.41
C ASP A 42 -1.24 -12.45 -0.37
N GLU A 43 -2.13 -11.85 0.43
CA GLU A 43 -3.01 -12.57 1.36
C GLU A 43 -4.15 -13.37 0.67
N LYS A 44 -4.13 -13.52 -0.66
CA LYS A 44 -5.14 -14.20 -1.50
C LYS A 44 -6.56 -13.63 -1.36
N MET A 45 -6.70 -12.36 -1.00
CA MET A 45 -8.00 -11.71 -0.93
C MET A 45 -8.54 -11.44 -2.33
N SER A 46 -9.86 -11.61 -2.50
CA SER A 46 -10.49 -11.25 -3.76
C SER A 46 -10.53 -9.74 -3.95
N ALA A 47 -10.34 -9.26 -5.18
CA ALA A 47 -10.37 -7.83 -5.52
C ALA A 47 -11.63 -7.10 -4.99
N LYS A 48 -12.76 -7.80 -4.92
CA LYS A 48 -14.03 -7.30 -4.35
C LYS A 48 -13.93 -7.03 -2.84
N GLU A 49 -13.37 -7.96 -2.08
CA GLU A 49 -13.19 -7.82 -0.63
C GLU A 49 -12.17 -6.75 -0.30
N LEU A 50 -11.07 -6.75 -1.06
CA LEU A 50 -10.01 -5.77 -0.99
C LEU A 50 -10.54 -4.34 -1.22
N SER A 51 -11.34 -4.17 -2.28
CA SER A 51 -11.97 -2.88 -2.61
C SER A 51 -12.89 -2.39 -1.51
N ALA A 52 -13.64 -3.28 -0.86
CA ALA A 52 -14.52 -2.90 0.24
C ALA A 52 -13.74 -2.42 1.45
N GLN A 53 -12.71 -3.17 1.87
CA GLN A 53 -11.90 -2.82 3.05
C GLN A 53 -11.05 -1.58 2.83
N LEU A 54 -10.44 -1.45 1.66
CA LEU A 54 -9.60 -0.30 1.36
C LEU A 54 -10.44 0.96 1.17
N ALA A 55 -11.68 0.88 0.69
CA ALA A 55 -12.52 2.07 0.54
C ALA A 55 -12.79 2.79 1.88
N GLU A 56 -13.06 2.01 2.94
CA GLU A 56 -13.32 2.57 4.27
C GLU A 56 -12.08 3.15 4.93
N ARG A 57 -10.90 2.59 4.65
CA ARG A 57 -9.62 3.01 5.27
C ARG A 57 -8.93 4.13 4.50
N SER A 58 -9.03 4.09 3.17
CA SER A 58 -8.29 4.97 2.27
C SER A 58 -9.06 6.22 1.85
N GLY A 59 -10.39 6.25 2.06
CA GLY A 59 -11.24 7.31 1.52
C GLY A 59 -11.41 7.25 0.00
N TRP A 60 -10.88 6.23 -0.68
CA TRP A 60 -11.11 5.99 -2.10
C TRP A 60 -12.44 5.28 -2.32
N ASN A 61 -13.06 5.52 -3.47
CA ASN A 61 -14.25 4.74 -3.83
C ASN A 61 -13.86 3.32 -4.26
N LYS A 62 -14.76 2.36 -4.02
CA LYS A 62 -14.56 0.94 -4.36
C LYS A 62 -14.25 0.71 -5.85
N LYS A 63 -14.77 1.57 -6.74
CA LYS A 63 -14.60 1.43 -8.19
C LYS A 63 -13.18 1.76 -8.65
N ASP A 64 -12.58 2.81 -8.09
CA ASP A 64 -11.21 3.20 -8.36
C ASP A 64 -10.23 2.16 -7.82
N ILE A 65 -10.49 1.66 -6.60
CA ILE A 65 -9.70 0.59 -6.00
C ILE A 65 -9.77 -0.68 -6.85
N TYR A 66 -10.98 -1.12 -7.22
CA TYR A 66 -11.17 -2.30 -8.07
C TYR A 66 -10.44 -2.15 -9.41
N ARG A 67 -10.53 -0.97 -10.04
CA ARG A 67 -9.82 -0.69 -11.30
C ARG A 67 -8.30 -0.77 -11.14
N LEU A 68 -7.75 -0.31 -10.02
CA LEU A 68 -6.33 -0.43 -9.72
C LEU A 68 -5.94 -1.90 -9.47
N THR A 69 -6.74 -2.64 -8.71
CA THR A 69 -6.50 -4.06 -8.43
C THR A 69 -6.52 -4.93 -9.69
N VAL A 70 -7.45 -4.69 -10.62
CA VAL A 70 -7.55 -5.44 -11.89
C VAL A 70 -6.41 -5.10 -12.87
N ARG A 71 -5.72 -3.98 -12.68
CA ARG A 71 -4.59 -3.54 -13.51
C ARG A 71 -3.21 -3.95 -12.98
N MET A 72 -3.16 -4.58 -11.80
CA MET A 72 -1.93 -5.09 -11.18
C MET A 72 -1.58 -6.50 -11.65
#